data_AF-A0A3D4BHP8-F1
#
_entry.id   AF-A0A3D4BHP8-F1
#
_cell.length_a   1.000
_cell.length_b   1.000
_cell.length_c   1.000
_cell.angle_alpha   90.00
_cell.angle_beta   90.00
_cell.angle_gamma   90.00
#
_symmetry.space_group_name_H-M   'P 1'
#
loop_
_entity.id
_entity.type
_entity.pdbx_description
1 polymer ?
#
loop_
_entity_poly.entity_id
_entity_poly.type
_entity_poly.pdbx_seq_one_letter_code
_entity_poly.pdbx_strand_id
1 'polypeptide(L)'
;MDVFANFTIEFIATVVVLVAVCILRFIVAKLIRRYAKSSEIIEHRTNLVIKYIHLLINIIATIALIVIWGVDKDQILLTVSSITTVVGVAMFAQWSILSNVTAGVILFFFFPFKIGDTIKIHDKDFPIQAEIEDISAFHVNLKTIDGERITYPNNLLLQKGISIISKPHSHPEGEFTD
;
A
#
# COMPACT_ATOMS: atom_id res chain seq x y z
N MET A 1 3.02 3.64 49.92
CA MET A 1 1.95 4.40 49.24
C MET A 1 2.03 4.26 47.72
N ASP A 2 3.17 3.81 47.17
CA ASP A 2 3.40 3.73 45.72
C ASP A 2 2.62 2.62 45.00
N VAL A 3 2.33 1.50 45.68
CA VAL A 3 1.59 0.38 45.08
C VAL A 3 0.16 0.78 44.70
N PHE A 4 -0.60 1.40 45.61
CA PHE A 4 -1.97 1.86 45.33
C PHE A 4 -2.02 2.97 44.26
N ALA A 5 -0.98 3.80 44.18
CA ALA A 5 -0.88 4.83 43.15
C ALA A 5 -0.64 4.23 41.75
N ASN A 6 0.19 3.18 41.62
CA ASN A 6 0.42 2.50 40.34
C ASN A 6 -0.86 1.82 39.80
N PHE A 7 -1.60 1.09 40.65
CA PHE A 7 -2.89 0.49 40.28
C PHE A 7 -3.92 1.51 39.79
N THR A 8 -3.91 2.72 40.38
CA THR A 8 -4.81 3.80 39.94
C THR A 8 -4.45 4.29 38.54
N ILE A 9 -3.16 4.40 38.22
CA ILE A 9 -2.68 4.82 36.90
C ILE A 9 -2.98 3.76 35.84
N GLU A 10 -2.74 2.48 36.13
CA GLU A 10 -3.01 1.35 35.23
C GLU A 10 -4.51 1.23 34.91
N PHE A 11 -5.36 1.44 35.91
CA PHE A 11 -6.81 1.45 35.73
C PHE A 11 -7.27 2.62 34.86
N ILE A 12 -6.79 3.84 35.12
CA ILE A 12 -7.09 5.02 34.29
C ILE A 12 -6.62 4.78 32.84
N ALA A 13 -5.39 4.29 32.66
CA ALA A 13 -4.85 3.96 31.34
C ALA A 13 -5.70 2.93 30.60
N THR A 14 -6.18 1.90 31.30
CA THR A 14 -7.09 0.89 30.75
C THR A 14 -8.40 1.50 30.27
N VAL A 15 -9.02 2.35 31.09
CA VAL A 15 -10.27 3.06 30.72
C VAL A 15 -10.03 3.93 29.49
N VAL A 16 -8.91 4.67 29.45
CA VAL A 16 -8.54 5.49 28.30
C VAL A 16 -8.39 4.64 27.03
N VAL A 17 -7.71 3.49 27.10
CA VAL A 17 -7.57 2.57 25.96
C VAL A 17 -8.92 2.07 25.48
N LEU A 18 -9.81 1.64 26.39
CA LEU A 18 -11.14 1.15 26.02
C LEU A 18 -11.99 2.24 25.34
N VAL A 19 -11.97 3.47 25.88
CA VAL A 19 -12.66 4.61 25.28
C VAL A 19 -12.08 4.93 23.90
N ALA A 20 -10.75 4.97 23.77
CA ALA A 20 -10.07 5.21 22.51
C ALA A 20 -10.43 4.15 21.46
N VAL A 21 -10.48 2.87 21.83
CA VAL A 21 -10.89 1.77 20.93
C VAL A 21 -12.32 1.94 20.45
N CYS A 22 -13.25 2.28 21.34
CA CYS A 22 -14.65 2.53 20.98
C CYS A 22 -14.78 3.70 20.01
N ILE A 23 -14.13 4.83 20.30
CA ILE A 23 -14.12 6.01 19.45
C ILE A 23 -13.51 5.68 18.08
N LEU A 24 -12.35 5.02 18.07
CA LEU A 24 -11.63 4.68 16.85
C LEU A 24 -12.45 3.76 15.95
N ARG A 25 -13.06 2.71 16.50
CA ARG A 25 -13.96 1.81 15.75
C ARG A 25 -15.12 2.57 15.12
N PHE A 26 -15.75 3.46 15.88
CA PHE A 26 -16.86 4.29 15.37
C PHE A 26 -16.41 5.19 14.21
N ILE A 27 -15.29 5.90 14.38
CA ILE A 27 -14.74 6.80 13.36
C ILE A 27 -14.37 6.01 12.10
N VAL A 28 -13.61 4.93 12.24
CA VAL A 28 -13.16 4.09 11.12
C VAL A 28 -14.34 3.50 10.36
N ALA A 29 -15.30 2.90 11.05
CA ALA A 29 -16.47 2.32 10.40
C ALA A 29 -17.29 3.40 9.65
N LYS A 30 -17.41 4.60 10.22
CA LYS A 30 -18.08 5.74 9.58
C LYS A 30 -17.34 6.20 8.32
N LEU A 31 -16.01 6.32 8.38
CA LEU A 31 -15.19 6.72 7.23
C LEU A 31 -15.27 5.70 6.10
N ILE A 32 -15.12 4.42 6.40
CA ILE A 32 -15.18 3.35 5.39
C ILE A 32 -16.55 3.29 4.74
N ARG A 33 -17.64 3.37 5.52
CA ARG A 33 -19.01 3.38 4.96
C ARG A 33 -19.27 4.61 4.10
N ARG A 34 -18.75 5.78 4.49
CA ARG A 34 -18.87 7.01 3.70
C ARG A 34 -18.13 6.88 2.36
N TYR A 35 -16.91 6.36 2.38
CA TYR A 35 -16.12 6.11 1.17
C TYR A 35 -16.81 5.08 0.26
N ALA A 36 -17.26 3.96 0.81
CA ALA A 36 -17.93 2.91 0.05
C ALA A 36 -19.19 3.39 -0.67
N LYS A 37 -20.01 4.24 -0.02
CA LYS A 37 -21.20 4.85 -0.65
C LYS A 37 -20.83 5.79 -1.80
N SER A 38 -19.70 6.49 -1.70
CA SER A 38 -19.25 7.43 -2.74
C SER A 38 -18.62 6.72 -3.95
N SER A 39 -18.22 5.46 -3.80
CA SER A 39 -17.47 4.69 -4.81
C SER A 39 -18.24 3.46 -5.33
N GLU A 40 -19.56 3.40 -5.10
CA GLU A 40 -20.44 2.28 -5.50
C GLU A 40 -19.93 0.89 -5.08
N ILE A 41 -19.20 0.81 -3.96
CA ILE A 41 -18.60 -0.43 -3.49
C ILE A 41 -19.67 -1.34 -2.88
N ILE A 42 -19.66 -2.62 -3.29
CA ILE A 42 -20.55 -3.66 -2.76
C ILE A 42 -20.50 -3.70 -1.21
N GLU A 43 -21.68 -3.68 -0.58
CA GLU A 43 -21.81 -3.63 0.88
C GLU A 43 -21.07 -4.76 1.60
N HIS A 44 -21.04 -5.96 0.99
CA HIS A 44 -20.31 -7.11 1.53
C HIS A 44 -18.80 -6.83 1.68
N ARG A 45 -18.16 -6.22 0.68
CA ARG A 45 -16.73 -5.87 0.73
C ARG A 45 -16.46 -4.83 1.81
N THR A 46 -17.34 -3.86 1.95
CA THR A 46 -17.27 -2.83 2.99
C THR A 46 -17.30 -3.44 4.39
N ASN A 47 -18.20 -4.38 4.65
CA ASN A 47 -18.30 -5.05 5.95
C ASN A 47 -17.07 -5.93 6.24
N LEU A 48 -16.49 -6.59 5.23
CA LEU A 48 -15.23 -7.34 5.38
C LEU A 48 -14.07 -6.44 5.78
N VAL A 49 -13.91 -5.29 5.10
CA VAL A 49 -12.86 -4.32 5.43
C VAL A 49 -13.00 -3.80 6.87
N ILE A 50 -14.22 -3.45 7.29
CA ILE A 50 -14.49 -3.02 8.67
C ILE A 50 -14.15 -4.14 9.66
N LYS A 51 -14.50 -5.39 9.36
CA LYS A 51 -14.20 -6.55 10.21
C LYS A 51 -12.68 -6.73 10.39
N TYR A 52 -11.91 -6.65 9.32
CA TYR A 52 -10.44 -6.79 9.41
C TYR A 52 -9.80 -5.63 10.18
N ILE A 53 -10.26 -4.40 9.99
CA ILE A 53 -9.72 -3.27 10.75
C ILE A 53 -10.11 -3.35 12.22
N HIS A 54 -11.33 -3.78 12.55
CA HIS A 54 -11.70 -4.04 13.94
C HIS A 54 -10.85 -5.15 14.57
N LEU A 55 -10.54 -6.20 13.83
CA LEU A 55 -9.61 -7.25 14.29
C LEU A 55 -8.22 -6.66 14.58
N LEU A 56 -7.69 -5.81 13.69
CA LEU A 56 -6.41 -5.13 13.89
C LEU A 56 -6.42 -4.24 15.15
N ILE A 57 -7.47 -3.42 15.31
CA ILE A 57 -7.65 -2.56 16.50
C ILE A 57 -7.66 -3.41 17.78
N ASN A 58 -8.28 -4.60 17.75
CA ASN A 58 -8.32 -5.49 18.90
C ASN A 58 -6.95 -6.04 19.25
N ILE A 59 -6.19 -6.47 18.25
CA ILE A 59 -4.84 -6.97 18.46
C ILE A 59 -3.97 -5.87 19.11
N ILE A 60 -4.03 -4.64 18.58
CA ILE A 60 -3.29 -3.50 19.13
C ILE A 60 -3.74 -3.18 20.55
N ALA A 61 -5.04 -3.17 20.81
CA ALA A 61 -5.58 -2.91 22.15
C ALA A 61 -5.13 -3.99 23.16
N THR A 62 -5.17 -5.26 22.77
CA THR A 62 -4.70 -6.37 23.61
C THR A 62 -3.22 -6.22 23.94
N ILE A 63 -2.38 -5.88 22.95
CA ILE A 63 -0.94 -5.62 23.18
C ILE A 63 -0.76 -4.44 24.15
N ALA A 64 -1.51 -3.34 23.96
CA ALA A 64 -1.43 -2.18 24.84
C ALA A 64 -1.81 -2.53 26.30
N LEU A 65 -2.85 -3.36 26.49
CA LEU A 65 -3.25 -3.82 27.82
C LEU A 65 -2.19 -4.73 28.46
N ILE A 66 -1.57 -5.63 27.69
CA ILE A 66 -0.45 -6.45 28.17
C ILE A 66 0.69 -5.55 28.64
N VAL A 67 1.01 -4.47 27.91
CA VAL A 67 2.06 -3.53 28.28
C VAL A 67 1.69 -2.74 29.56
N ILE A 68 0.45 -2.27 29.67
CA ILE A 68 -0.01 -1.50 30.85
C ILE A 68 0.10 -2.32 32.14
N TRP A 69 -0.28 -3.60 32.09
CA TRP A 69 -0.39 -4.45 33.29
C TRP A 69 0.84 -5.32 33.56
N GLY A 70 1.66 -5.59 32.54
CA GLY A 70 2.69 -6.63 32.60
C GLY A 70 4.14 -6.15 32.51
N VAL A 71 4.39 -4.84 32.32
CA VAL A 71 5.76 -4.32 32.12
C VAL A 71 6.22 -3.52 33.33
N ASP A 72 7.21 -4.06 34.03
CA ASP A 72 7.95 -3.33 35.05
C ASP A 72 8.71 -2.16 34.42
N LYS A 73 8.74 -1.02 35.12
CA LYS A 73 9.39 0.22 34.63
C LYS A 73 10.90 0.03 34.35
N ASP A 74 11.53 -0.92 35.01
CA ASP A 74 12.95 -1.25 34.82
C ASP A 74 13.22 -2.05 33.53
N GLN A 75 12.17 -2.62 32.91
CA GLN A 75 12.27 -3.45 31.71
C GLN A 75 11.85 -2.70 30.43
N ILE A 76 11.56 -1.40 30.49
CA ILE A 76 11.08 -0.61 29.34
C ILE A 76 12.00 -0.76 28.12
N LEU A 77 13.33 -0.73 28.31
CA LEU A 77 14.29 -0.90 27.22
C LEU A 77 14.17 -2.27 26.53
N LEU A 78 13.99 -3.34 27.30
CA LEU A 78 13.78 -4.69 26.77
C LEU A 78 12.47 -4.76 25.99
N THR A 79 11.38 -4.24 26.55
CA THR A 79 10.06 -4.22 25.90
C THR A 79 10.09 -3.44 24.59
N VAL A 80 10.69 -2.24 24.57
CA VAL A 80 10.82 -1.42 23.36
C VAL A 80 11.66 -2.15 22.31
N SER A 81 12.75 -2.80 22.71
CA SER A 81 13.59 -3.60 21.81
C SER A 81 12.81 -4.76 21.18
N SER A 82 12.05 -5.51 21.98
CA SER A 82 11.21 -6.61 21.49
C SER A 82 10.12 -6.12 20.52
N ILE A 83 9.41 -5.03 20.85
CA ILE A 83 8.40 -4.45 19.96
C ILE A 83 9.05 -3.99 18.66
N THR A 84 10.18 -3.29 18.73
CA THR A 84 10.92 -2.81 17.56
C THR A 84 11.36 -3.99 16.68
N THR A 85 11.81 -5.08 17.28
CA THR A 85 12.19 -6.30 16.56
C THR A 85 10.99 -6.90 15.83
N VAL A 86 9.86 -7.09 16.52
CA VAL A 86 8.64 -7.65 15.91
C VAL A 86 8.13 -6.77 14.78
N VAL A 87 8.10 -5.44 14.98
CA VAL A 87 7.69 -4.48 13.94
C VAL A 87 8.66 -4.53 12.77
N GLY A 88 9.97 -4.58 13.02
CA GLY A 88 10.99 -4.68 11.97
C GLY A 88 10.82 -5.92 11.09
N VAL A 89 10.57 -7.09 11.71
CA VAL A 89 10.30 -8.34 10.97
C VAL A 89 8.99 -8.25 10.18
N ALA A 90 7.94 -7.66 10.76
CA ALA A 90 6.66 -7.46 10.07
C ALA A 90 6.80 -6.54 8.85
N MET A 91 7.57 -5.46 8.97
CA MET A 91 7.86 -4.54 7.86
C MET A 91 8.66 -5.24 6.76
N PHE A 92 9.65 -6.06 7.13
CA PHE A 92 10.39 -6.86 6.16
C PHE A 92 9.49 -7.83 5.39
N ALA A 93 8.54 -8.48 6.08
CA ALA A 93 7.56 -9.34 5.43
C ALA A 93 6.64 -8.57 4.46
N GLN A 94 6.40 -7.28 4.71
CA GLN A 94 5.58 -6.40 3.85
C GLN A 94 6.39 -5.64 2.78
N TRP A 95 7.70 -5.88 2.66
CA TRP A 95 8.60 -5.12 1.79
C TRP A 95 8.12 -5.02 0.34
N SER A 96 7.50 -6.07 -0.19
CA SER A 96 6.97 -6.10 -1.57
C SER A 96 5.95 -4.98 -1.86
N ILE A 97 5.10 -4.65 -0.89
CA ILE A 97 4.08 -3.60 -1.02
C ILE A 97 4.78 -2.24 -1.16
N LEU A 98 5.70 -1.94 -0.25
CA LEU A 98 6.46 -0.69 -0.24
C LEU A 98 7.32 -0.56 -1.48
N SER A 99 7.92 -1.66 -1.94
CA SER A 99 8.73 -1.71 -3.15
C SER A 99 7.91 -1.39 -4.40
N ASN A 100 6.67 -1.90 -4.53
CA ASN A 100 5.80 -1.56 -5.65
C ASN A 100 5.33 -0.11 -5.63
N VAL A 101 5.01 0.45 -4.46
CA VAL A 101 4.65 1.88 -4.32
C VAL A 101 5.81 2.78 -4.72
N THR A 102 7.00 2.50 -4.18
CA THR A 102 8.21 3.26 -4.50
C THR A 102 8.54 3.17 -5.97
N ALA A 103 8.45 1.97 -6.56
CA ALA A 103 8.63 1.80 -8.00
C ALA A 103 7.59 2.58 -8.81
N GLY A 104 6.32 2.59 -8.40
CA GLY A 104 5.27 3.38 -9.06
C GLY A 104 5.60 4.86 -9.12
N VAL A 105 6.05 5.45 -8.01
CA VAL A 105 6.52 6.85 -7.96
C VAL A 105 7.70 7.07 -8.90
N ILE A 106 8.67 6.15 -8.92
CA ILE A 106 9.85 6.25 -9.79
C ILE A 106 9.45 6.20 -11.27
N LEU A 107 8.63 5.23 -11.65
CA LEU A 107 8.14 5.06 -13.03
C LEU A 107 7.34 6.29 -13.47
N PHE A 108 6.52 6.87 -12.61
CA PHE A 108 5.69 8.02 -12.95
C PHE A 108 6.49 9.31 -13.15
N PHE A 109 7.48 9.59 -12.29
CA PHE A 109 8.19 10.88 -12.31
C PHE A 109 9.53 10.88 -13.04
N PHE A 110 10.23 9.75 -13.08
CA PHE A 110 11.63 9.71 -13.50
C PHE A 110 11.88 8.92 -14.78
N PHE A 111 10.94 8.06 -15.21
CA PHE A 111 11.09 7.37 -16.47
C PHE A 111 10.73 8.28 -17.66
N PRO A 112 11.41 8.12 -18.81
CA PRO A 112 11.21 8.97 -19.97
C PRO A 112 9.89 8.69 -20.71
N PHE A 113 9.26 7.53 -20.49
CA PHE A 113 7.98 7.18 -21.08
C PHE A 113 6.82 7.83 -20.34
N LYS A 114 5.70 8.02 -21.03
CA LYS A 114 4.47 8.60 -20.50
C LYS A 114 3.30 7.67 -20.74
N ILE A 115 2.19 7.94 -20.05
CA ILE A 115 0.90 7.32 -20.34
C ILE A 115 0.55 7.61 -21.82
N GLY A 116 0.16 6.58 -22.56
CA GLY A 116 -0.07 6.60 -24.01
C GLY A 116 1.13 6.20 -24.87
N ASP A 117 2.34 6.09 -24.31
CA ASP A 117 3.48 5.59 -25.06
C ASP A 117 3.39 4.07 -25.27
N THR A 118 3.76 3.62 -26.47
CA THR A 118 3.97 2.20 -26.74
C THR A 118 5.38 1.82 -26.32
N ILE A 119 5.50 0.87 -25.41
CA ILE A 119 6.77 0.37 -24.91
C ILE A 119 6.99 -1.10 -25.29
N LYS A 120 8.26 -1.46 -25.47
CA LYS A 120 8.72 -2.84 -25.56
C LYS A 120 9.47 -3.19 -24.28
N ILE A 121 8.95 -4.16 -23.55
CA ILE A 121 9.56 -4.68 -22.32
C ILE A 121 10.52 -5.80 -22.74
N HIS A 122 11.80 -5.63 -22.40
CA HIS A 122 12.85 -6.62 -22.66
C HIS A 122 12.86 -7.68 -21.58
N ASP A 123 11.80 -8.49 -21.55
CA ASP A 123 11.75 -9.70 -20.74
C ASP A 123 12.23 -10.91 -21.57
N LYS A 124 13.06 -11.77 -20.97
CA LYS A 124 13.67 -12.91 -21.67
C LYS A 124 12.65 -14.01 -21.95
N ASP A 125 11.69 -14.17 -21.06
CA ASP A 125 10.71 -15.25 -21.14
C ASP A 125 9.52 -14.86 -22.04
N PHE A 126 9.11 -13.59 -21.98
CA PHE A 126 7.96 -13.07 -22.72
C PHE A 126 8.17 -11.60 -23.12
N PRO A 127 8.75 -11.31 -24.30
CA PRO A 127 8.89 -9.95 -24.79
C PRO A 127 7.51 -9.37 -25.12
N ILE A 128 7.10 -8.35 -24.38
CA ILE A 128 5.78 -7.72 -24.53
C ILE A 128 5.95 -6.36 -25.21
N GLN A 129 5.09 -6.07 -26.18
CA GLN A 129 4.89 -4.73 -26.74
C GLN A 129 3.48 -4.27 -26.39
N ALA A 130 3.38 -3.16 -25.67
CA ALA A 130 2.10 -2.66 -25.18
C ALA A 130 2.13 -1.14 -24.97
N GLU A 131 0.97 -0.52 -25.13
CA GLU A 131 0.71 0.87 -24.76
C GLU A 131 0.45 0.98 -23.26
N ILE A 132 1.00 2.02 -22.62
CA ILE A 132 0.74 2.32 -21.21
C ILE A 132 -0.63 2.99 -21.07
N GLU A 133 -1.63 2.29 -20.54
CA GLU A 133 -2.95 2.87 -20.26
C GLU A 133 -2.95 3.71 -18.97
N ASP A 134 -2.28 3.23 -17.91
CA ASP A 134 -2.25 3.90 -16.61
C ASP A 134 -1.06 3.45 -15.75
N ILE A 135 -0.56 4.35 -14.89
CA ILE A 135 0.44 4.05 -13.87
C ILE A 135 -0.21 4.24 -12.50
N SER A 136 -0.64 3.13 -11.91
CA SER A 136 -1.22 3.08 -10.58
C SER A 136 -0.16 2.88 -9.50
N ALA A 137 -0.53 3.08 -8.23
CA ALA A 137 0.40 3.00 -7.10
C ALA A 137 1.14 1.64 -6.99
N PHE A 138 0.50 0.53 -7.38
CA PHE A 138 1.08 -0.81 -7.23
C PHE A 138 1.43 -1.51 -8.56
N HIS A 139 0.88 -1.04 -9.67
CA HIS A 139 1.01 -1.69 -10.97
C HIS A 139 0.83 -0.68 -12.10
N VAL A 140 1.34 -1.05 -13.28
CA VAL A 140 1.09 -0.38 -14.54
C VAL A 140 0.09 -1.20 -15.32
N ASN A 141 -0.94 -0.55 -15.86
CA ASN A 141 -1.88 -1.17 -16.79
C ASN A 141 -1.41 -0.93 -18.22
N LEU A 142 -1.25 -2.03 -18.94
CA LEU A 142 -0.72 -2.08 -20.29
C LEU A 142 -1.78 -2.67 -21.22
N LYS A 143 -1.82 -2.20 -22.46
CA LYS A 143 -2.67 -2.76 -23.51
C LYS A 143 -1.85 -3.18 -24.72
N THR A 144 -1.92 -4.45 -25.08
CA THR A 144 -1.21 -4.97 -26.26
C THR A 144 -1.90 -4.53 -27.55
N ILE A 145 -1.19 -4.69 -28.66
CA ILE A 145 -1.73 -4.43 -30.01
C ILE A 145 -2.92 -5.35 -30.33
N ASP A 146 -2.87 -6.59 -29.80
CA ASP A 146 -3.95 -7.58 -29.93
C ASP A 146 -5.16 -7.29 -29.04
N GLY A 147 -5.10 -6.22 -28.23
CA GLY A 147 -6.20 -5.75 -27.39
C GLY A 147 -6.25 -6.38 -25.99
N GLU A 148 -5.25 -7.18 -25.61
CA GLU A 148 -5.16 -7.74 -24.27
C GLU A 148 -4.78 -6.66 -23.24
N ARG A 149 -5.40 -6.70 -22.07
CA ARG A 149 -5.03 -5.85 -20.92
C ARG A 149 -4.16 -6.63 -19.95
N ILE A 150 -2.97 -6.11 -19.72
CA ILE A 150 -1.95 -6.71 -18.86
C ILE A 150 -1.70 -5.78 -17.68
N THR A 151 -1.86 -6.29 -16.46
CA THR A 151 -1.48 -5.59 -15.25
C THR A 151 -0.09 -6.04 -14.82
N TYR A 152 0.88 -5.13 -14.87
CA TYR A 152 2.28 -5.42 -14.58
C TYR A 152 2.72 -4.78 -13.25
N PRO A 153 3.22 -5.54 -12.26
CA PRO A 153 3.67 -4.98 -10.98
C PRO A 153 4.79 -3.95 -11.18
N ASN A 154 4.69 -2.79 -10.53
CA ASN A 154 5.63 -1.69 -10.73
C ASN A 154 7.08 -2.10 -10.46
N ASN A 155 7.32 -2.83 -9.37
CA ASN A 155 8.66 -3.27 -9.01
C ASN A 155 9.27 -4.22 -10.05
N LEU A 156 8.45 -5.08 -10.66
CA LEU A 156 8.93 -5.94 -11.74
C LEU A 156 9.27 -5.11 -12.97
N LEU A 157 8.43 -4.15 -13.35
CA LEU A 157 8.64 -3.36 -14.57
C LEU A 157 9.90 -2.50 -14.46
N LEU A 158 10.12 -1.91 -13.27
CA LEU A 158 11.30 -1.09 -12.98
C LEU A 158 12.62 -1.86 -13.15
N GLN A 159 12.60 -3.17 -12.97
CA GLN A 159 13.79 -4.04 -13.09
C GLN A 159 14.04 -4.52 -14.52
N LYS A 160 13.15 -4.21 -15.48
CA LYS A 160 13.29 -4.62 -16.89
C LYS A 160 13.88 -3.50 -17.72
N GLY A 161 14.61 -3.87 -18.78
CA GLY A 161 14.95 -2.93 -19.84
C GLY A 161 13.68 -2.55 -20.61
N ILE A 162 13.54 -1.27 -20.98
CA ILE A 162 12.36 -0.76 -21.69
C ILE A 162 12.82 0.06 -22.90
N SER A 163 12.25 -0.20 -24.07
CA SER A 163 12.37 0.66 -25.25
C SER A 163 11.06 1.36 -25.54
N ILE A 164 11.11 2.66 -25.79
CA ILE A 164 9.95 3.44 -26.24
C ILE A 164 9.87 3.32 -27.76
N ILE A 165 8.76 2.79 -28.27
CA ILE A 165 8.50 2.68 -29.70
C ILE A 165 7.83 3.99 -30.13
N SER A 166 8.61 4.87 -30.75
CA SER A 166 8.04 6.03 -31.44
C SER A 166 7.36 5.56 -32.72
N LYS A 167 6.09 5.93 -32.95
CA LYS A 167 5.50 5.78 -34.29
C LYS A 167 6.41 6.56 -35.26
N PRO A 168 6.89 5.94 -36.36
CA PRO A 168 7.70 6.67 -37.32
C PRO A 168 6.92 7.92 -37.77
N HIS A 169 7.56 9.08 -37.72
CA HIS A 169 7.04 10.27 -38.38
C HIS A 169 6.81 9.88 -39.84
N SER A 170 5.55 9.83 -40.26
CA SER A 170 5.21 9.83 -41.67
C SER A 170 5.71 11.16 -42.23
N HIS A 171 6.92 11.18 -42.79
CA HIS A 171 7.24 12.20 -43.77
C HIS A 171 6.18 12.08 -44.86
N PRO A 172 5.45 13.15 -45.21
CA PRO A 172 4.66 13.13 -46.42
C PRO A 172 5.65 13.00 -47.58
N GLU A 173 5.77 11.80 -48.13
CA GLU A 173 6.30 11.63 -49.47
C GLU A 173 5.34 12.33 -50.42
N GLY A 174 5.83 13.32 -51.16
CA GLY A 174 5.13 13.86 -52.31
C GLY A 174 5.03 15.38 -52.36
N GLU A 175 6.17 16.06 -52.53
CA GLU A 175 6.21 17.21 -53.43
C GLU A 175 7.63 17.34 -54.02
N PHE A 176 8.00 16.35 -54.83
CA PHE A 176 8.82 16.63 -56.00
C PHE A 176 7.84 16.95 -57.12
N THR A 177 7.63 18.24 -57.36
CA THR A 177 7.15 18.76 -58.63
C THR A 177 8.30 19.56 -59.24
N ASP A 178 8.52 19.32 -60.54
CA ASP A 178 9.65 19.76 -61.36
C ASP A 178 9.93 21.27 -61.37
#